data_AF-A0A378JCX2-F1
#
_entry.id   AF-A0A378JCX2-F1
#
_cell.length_a   1.000
_cell.length_b   1.000
_cell.length_c   1.000
_cell.angle_alpha   90.00
_cell.angle_beta   90.00
_cell.angle_gamma   90.00
#
_symmetry.space_group_name_H-M   'P 1'
#
loop_
_entity.id
_entity.type
_entity.pdbx_description
1 polymer ?
#
loop_
_entity_poly.entity_id
_entity_poly.type
_entity_poly.pdbx_seq_one_letter_code
_entity_poly.pdbx_strand_id
1 'polypeptide(L)'
;MQEKTENNSGNPGFSPTPYFLANLGVKTAAISFSVSALTQPFQALLTQLQMNSLSGVSAGFYRSMYRGFIPYAIAGQKRGAVSVTAKQANKEVIEEEEMEIPGRQRFLGTFLFSQADLLISNALGGKSKLEYAGIITNTNFKWSFANYWKLTSVNWGSRSFAGFVNFAALGFVGDYISSFYKFNNDFYNKLAGGSTAGVIATIFTTIPNSYADRKVLASTIENGRLLTVSPFTMFSQVKSHVKSVGIKEALGHFVKFNFLKEVAVRSPMSALTFGIIFGLDELMGPEPLKKIWPKVEEIDTAPTEKGPSRKM
;
A
#
# COMPACT_ATOMS: atom_id res chain seq x y z
N MET A 1 29.96 12.97 50.72
CA MET A 1 29.92 12.45 49.33
C MET A 1 28.53 11.91 49.10
N GLN A 2 27.70 12.64 48.36
CA GLN A 2 26.36 12.25 47.93
C GLN A 2 26.28 12.44 46.42
N GLU A 3 25.72 11.44 45.75
CA GLU A 3 25.48 11.33 44.31
C GLU A 3 24.81 12.56 43.70
N LYS A 4 25.25 12.91 42.50
CA LYS A 4 24.44 13.65 41.53
C LYS A 4 24.50 12.91 40.20
N THR A 5 23.58 11.97 40.05
CA THR A 5 23.17 11.40 38.77
C THR A 5 22.41 12.50 38.03
N GLU A 6 23.04 13.14 37.06
CA GLU A 6 22.35 14.07 36.16
C GLU A 6 21.45 13.27 35.22
N ASN A 7 20.14 13.53 35.38
CA ASN A 7 19.07 12.96 34.59
C ASN A 7 19.21 13.34 33.12
N ASN A 8 19.23 12.31 32.28
CA ASN A 8 18.74 12.35 30.90
C ASN A 8 17.25 12.77 30.90
N SER A 9 16.99 14.06 30.74
CA SER A 9 15.73 14.59 30.20
C SER A 9 16.03 15.03 28.77
N GLY A 10 15.51 14.47 27.69
CA GLY A 10 14.32 13.69 27.47
C GLY A 10 14.02 13.94 25.99
N ASN A 11 13.96 12.88 25.18
CA ASN A 11 13.54 13.00 23.77
C ASN A 11 12.28 13.87 23.71
N PRO A 12 12.22 14.94 22.91
CA PRO A 12 10.96 15.61 22.65
C PRO A 12 10.05 14.58 21.99
N GLY A 13 9.11 14.05 22.75
CA GLY A 13 8.10 13.15 22.24
C GLY A 13 7.38 13.86 21.10
N PHE A 14 7.46 13.27 19.91
CA PHE A 14 6.73 13.73 18.73
C PHE A 14 5.25 13.89 19.09
N SER A 15 4.82 15.12 19.30
CA SER A 15 3.43 15.48 19.51
C SER A 15 2.93 16.03 18.18
N PRO A 16 2.20 15.24 17.38
CA PRO A 16 1.80 15.68 16.06
C PRO A 16 0.87 16.88 16.21
N THR A 17 1.31 18.04 15.71
CA THR A 17 0.48 19.25 15.75
C THR A 17 -0.76 19.04 14.87
N PRO A 18 -1.91 19.65 15.21
CA PRO A 18 -3.12 19.56 14.37
C PRO A 18 -2.87 19.97 12.91
N TYR A 19 -1.95 20.92 12.69
CA TYR A 19 -1.50 21.34 11.37
C TYR A 19 -0.77 20.22 10.62
N PHE A 20 0.15 19.51 11.29
CA PHE A 20 0.84 18.36 10.71
C PHE A 20 -0.15 17.26 10.30
N LEU A 21 -1.08 16.91 11.18
CA LEU A 21 -2.11 15.89 10.90
C LEU A 21 -3.03 16.29 9.74
N ALA A 22 -3.38 17.57 9.61
CA ALA A 22 -4.20 18.06 8.51
C ALA A 22 -3.45 17.99 7.16
N ASN A 23 -2.17 18.37 7.13
CA ASN A 23 -1.32 18.27 5.94
C ASN A 23 -1.15 16.81 5.49
N LEU A 24 -0.82 15.92 6.42
CA LEU A 24 -0.73 14.48 6.18
C LEU A 24 -2.06 13.91 5.69
N GLY A 25 -3.18 14.32 6.29
CA GLY A 25 -4.52 13.88 5.92
C GLY A 25 -4.92 14.27 4.50
N VAL A 26 -4.66 15.51 4.09
CA VAL A 26 -4.97 16.00 2.73
C VAL A 26 -4.11 15.32 1.69
N LYS A 27 -2.80 15.20 1.95
CA LYS A 27 -1.85 14.50 1.08
C LYS A 27 -2.23 13.04 0.88
N THR A 28 -2.54 12.37 1.98
CA THR A 28 -3.07 11.01 2.02
C THR A 28 -4.33 10.88 1.18
N ALA A 29 -5.32 11.76 1.38
CA ALA A 29 -6.59 11.67 0.68
C ALA A 29 -6.42 11.86 -0.83
N ALA A 30 -5.62 12.84 -1.25
CA ALA A 30 -5.33 13.13 -2.65
C ALA A 30 -4.62 11.96 -3.35
N ILE A 31 -3.55 11.42 -2.74
CA ILE A 31 -2.81 10.27 -3.25
C ILE A 31 -3.72 9.05 -3.34
N SER A 32 -4.45 8.76 -2.27
CA SER A 32 -5.32 7.58 -2.21
C SER A 32 -6.45 7.61 -3.23
N PHE A 33 -7.08 8.77 -3.40
CA PHE A 33 -8.15 8.96 -4.37
C PHE A 33 -7.61 8.78 -5.79
N SER A 34 -6.48 9.42 -6.09
CA SER A 34 -5.83 9.34 -7.40
C SER A 34 -5.43 7.90 -7.74
N VAL A 35 -4.80 7.19 -6.80
CA VAL A 35 -4.45 5.77 -6.96
C VAL A 35 -5.71 4.93 -7.18
N SER A 36 -6.75 5.12 -6.36
CA SER A 36 -7.97 4.31 -6.44
C SER A 36 -8.70 4.50 -7.77
N ALA A 37 -8.85 5.75 -8.23
CA ALA A 37 -9.52 6.07 -9.48
C ALA A 37 -8.78 5.51 -10.71
N LEU A 38 -7.44 5.62 -10.72
CA LEU A 38 -6.65 5.23 -11.89
C LEU A 38 -6.32 3.72 -11.94
N THR A 39 -6.29 3.05 -10.80
CA THR A 39 -5.94 1.61 -10.74
C THR A 39 -7.14 0.67 -10.81
N GLN A 40 -8.35 1.19 -10.61
CA GLN A 40 -9.56 0.38 -10.57
C GLN A 40 -9.83 -0.41 -11.87
N PRO A 41 -9.69 0.15 -13.09
CA PRO A 41 -9.93 -0.61 -14.32
C PRO A 41 -9.03 -1.85 -14.41
N PHE A 42 -7.77 -1.73 -13.97
CA PHE A 42 -6.81 -2.83 -13.94
C PHE A 42 -7.21 -3.92 -12.95
N GLN A 43 -7.78 -3.56 -11.79
CA GLN A 43 -8.27 -4.54 -10.81
C GLN A 43 -9.48 -5.32 -11.30
N ALA A 44 -10.41 -4.65 -11.97
CA ALA A 44 -11.55 -5.31 -12.60
C ALA A 44 -11.07 -6.27 -13.71
N LEU A 45 -10.15 -5.82 -14.57
CA LEU A 45 -9.57 -6.64 -15.63
C LEU A 45 -8.80 -7.85 -15.06
N LEU A 46 -8.00 -7.65 -14.02
CA LEU A 46 -7.25 -8.71 -13.34
C LEU A 46 -8.19 -9.76 -12.75
N THR A 47 -9.32 -9.33 -12.18
CA THR A 47 -10.31 -10.24 -11.61
C THR A 47 -10.97 -11.09 -12.70
N GLN A 48 -11.36 -10.48 -13.83
CA GLN A 48 -11.90 -11.21 -14.98
C GLN A 48 -10.89 -12.21 -15.57
N LEU A 49 -9.63 -11.80 -15.69
CA LEU A 49 -8.54 -12.68 -16.13
C LEU A 49 -8.40 -13.91 -15.23
N GLN A 50 -8.47 -13.72 -13.91
CA GLN A 50 -8.33 -14.81 -12.94
C GLN A 50 -9.56 -15.72 -12.86
N MET A 51 -10.73 -15.23 -13.27
CA MET A 51 -11.95 -16.03 -13.38
C MET A 51 -12.12 -16.75 -14.73
N ASN A 52 -11.16 -16.64 -15.65
CA ASN A 52 -11.26 -17.11 -17.03
C ASN A 52 -12.50 -16.56 -17.79
N SER A 53 -13.12 -15.48 -17.33
CA SER A 53 -14.32 -14.89 -17.92
C SER A 53 -13.98 -13.76 -18.92
N LEU A 54 -13.08 -14.05 -19.85
CA LEU A 54 -12.62 -13.10 -20.88
C LEU A 54 -13.66 -12.95 -22.02
N SER A 55 -14.96 -12.97 -21.68
CA SER A 55 -15.98 -12.40 -22.55
C SER A 55 -15.80 -10.88 -22.48
N GLY A 56 -15.58 -10.24 -23.64
CA GLY A 56 -15.06 -8.87 -23.77
C GLY A 56 -15.72 -7.78 -22.92
N VAL A 57 -15.14 -6.58 -22.97
CA VAL A 57 -15.58 -5.35 -22.29
C VAL A 57 -17.08 -5.11 -22.51
N SER A 58 -17.91 -5.75 -21.70
CA SER A 58 -19.35 -5.79 -21.81
C SER A 58 -19.94 -4.89 -20.73
N ALA A 59 -21.25 -4.65 -20.78
CA ALA A 59 -21.98 -3.98 -19.70
C ALA A 59 -21.73 -4.63 -18.32
N GLY A 60 -21.33 -5.91 -18.28
CA GLY A 60 -20.91 -6.61 -17.07
C GLY A 60 -19.63 -6.06 -16.43
N PHE A 61 -18.66 -5.57 -17.22
CA PHE A 61 -17.41 -5.00 -16.73
C PHE A 61 -17.63 -3.68 -15.98
N TYR A 62 -18.43 -2.77 -16.54
CA TYR A 62 -18.77 -1.50 -15.88
C TYR A 62 -19.62 -1.73 -14.63
N ARG A 63 -20.55 -2.69 -14.68
CA ARG A 63 -21.34 -3.08 -13.51
C ARG A 63 -20.49 -3.72 -12.42
N SER A 64 -19.51 -4.55 -12.78
CA SER A 64 -18.56 -5.10 -11.81
C SER A 64 -17.71 -3.97 -11.23
N MET A 65 -17.12 -3.10 -12.06
CA MET A 65 -16.33 -1.94 -11.62
C MET A 65 -17.10 -1.11 -10.58
N TYR A 66 -18.36 -0.76 -10.87
CA TYR A 66 -19.17 0.05 -9.96
C TYR A 66 -19.41 -0.65 -8.61
N ARG A 67 -19.71 -1.95 -8.62
CA ARG A 67 -19.99 -2.72 -7.39
C ARG A 67 -18.79 -2.79 -6.45
N GLY A 68 -17.60 -3.08 -6.99
CA GLY A 68 -16.39 -3.18 -6.18
C GLY A 68 -15.68 -1.84 -5.92
N PHE A 69 -16.14 -0.72 -6.50
CA PHE A 69 -15.50 0.59 -6.36
C PHE A 69 -15.44 1.07 -4.92
N ILE A 70 -16.57 1.09 -4.23
CA ILE A 70 -16.68 1.66 -2.87
C ILE A 70 -15.72 0.97 -1.90
N PRO A 71 -15.73 -0.37 -1.75
CA PRO A 71 -14.77 -1.02 -0.87
C PRO A 71 -13.32 -0.88 -1.35
N TYR A 72 -13.08 -0.80 -2.67
CA TYR A 72 -11.74 -0.57 -3.22
C TYR A 72 -11.21 0.83 -2.90
N ALA A 73 -12.04 1.86 -3.05
CA ALA A 73 -11.68 3.25 -2.76
C ALA A 73 -11.43 3.45 -1.26
N ILE A 74 -12.26 2.84 -0.39
CA ILE A 74 -12.03 2.87 1.06
C ILE A 74 -10.72 2.14 1.41
N ALA A 75 -10.45 0.98 0.79
CA ALA A 75 -9.18 0.28 0.97
C ALA A 75 -8.00 1.14 0.50
N GLY A 76 -8.14 1.83 -0.63
CA GLY A 76 -7.14 2.73 -1.19
C GLY A 76 -6.87 3.94 -0.29
N GLN A 77 -7.90 4.56 0.30
CA GLN A 77 -7.77 5.63 1.31
C GLN A 77 -6.95 5.21 2.52
N LYS A 78 -7.25 4.03 3.06
CA LYS A 78 -6.53 3.52 4.23
C LYS A 78 -5.10 3.11 3.88
N ARG A 79 -4.89 2.53 2.70
CA ARG A 79 -3.56 2.16 2.20
C ARG A 79 -2.69 3.37 1.90
N GLY A 80 -3.27 4.41 1.27
CA GLY A 80 -2.55 5.65 1.02
C GLY A 80 -2.15 6.33 2.32
N ALA A 81 -3.02 6.33 3.34
CA ALA A 81 -2.67 6.85 4.67
C ALA A 81 -1.42 6.18 5.23
N VAL A 82 -1.41 4.85 5.24
CA VAL A 82 -0.27 4.08 5.74
C VAL A 82 0.99 4.31 4.89
N SER A 83 0.85 4.40 3.56
CA SER A 83 1.99 4.63 2.67
C SER A 83 2.60 6.02 2.80
N VAL A 84 1.77 7.06 2.96
CA VAL A 84 2.23 8.44 3.12
C VAL A 84 2.85 8.61 4.50
N THR A 85 2.23 8.06 5.56
CA THR A 85 2.83 8.04 6.90
C THR A 85 4.15 7.27 6.92
N ALA A 86 4.25 6.11 6.25
CA ALA A 86 5.51 5.37 6.17
C ALA A 86 6.58 6.15 5.39
N LYS A 87 6.20 6.90 4.35
CA LYS A 87 7.14 7.72 3.59
C LYS A 87 7.59 8.96 4.37
N GLN A 88 6.68 9.65 5.05
CA GLN A 88 7.00 10.79 5.92
C GLN A 88 7.82 10.37 7.14
N ALA A 89 7.45 9.29 7.82
CA ALA A 89 8.25 8.74 8.92
C ALA A 89 9.65 8.32 8.49
N ASN A 90 9.85 7.87 7.24
CA ASN A 90 11.19 7.63 6.73
C ASN A 90 11.92 8.91 6.33
N LYS A 91 11.22 9.99 5.94
CA LYS A 91 11.81 11.26 5.51
C LYS A 91 12.18 12.16 6.68
N GLU A 92 11.32 12.29 7.68
CA GLU A 92 11.55 13.10 8.89
C GLU A 92 12.73 12.58 9.69
N VAL A 93 12.90 11.25 9.79
CA VAL A 93 14.05 10.67 10.49
C VAL A 93 15.35 10.77 9.65
N ILE A 94 15.27 11.14 8.37
CA ILE A 94 16.46 11.50 7.55
C ILE A 94 16.81 12.99 7.73
N GLU A 95 15.82 13.85 7.98
CA GLU A 95 16.03 15.30 8.17
C GLU A 95 16.37 15.68 9.64
N GLU A 96 15.88 14.95 10.63
CA GLU A 96 16.14 15.22 12.07
C GLU A 96 17.42 14.56 12.61
N GLU A 97 17.98 13.55 11.94
CA GLU A 97 19.19 12.87 12.36
C GLU A 97 20.13 12.62 11.18
N GLU A 98 21.27 13.35 11.11
CA GLU A 98 22.48 12.91 10.39
C GLU A 98 23.10 11.62 10.99
N MET A 99 22.34 10.85 11.77
CA MET A 99 22.71 9.51 12.22
C MET A 99 22.04 8.49 11.30
N GLU A 100 22.87 7.66 10.66
CA GLU A 100 22.45 6.50 9.90
C GLU A 100 21.50 5.64 10.74
N ILE A 101 20.19 5.76 10.51
CA ILE A 101 19.21 4.87 11.13
C ILE A 101 19.65 3.44 10.84
N PRO A 102 19.88 2.59 11.87
CA PRO A 102 20.26 1.21 11.66
C PRO A 102 19.21 0.57 10.75
N GLY A 103 19.63 -0.07 9.65
CA GLY A 103 18.71 -0.65 8.66
C GLY A 103 17.63 -1.56 9.26
N ARG A 104 17.87 -2.09 10.47
CA ARG A 104 16.93 -2.86 11.28
C ARG A 104 15.70 -2.07 11.77
N GLN A 105 15.84 -0.80 12.15
CA GLN A 105 14.70 0.05 12.56
C GLN A 105 13.85 0.44 11.37
N ARG A 106 14.47 0.80 10.23
CA ARG A 106 13.77 1.02 8.95
C ARG A 106 13.01 -0.23 8.49
N PHE A 107 13.62 -1.41 8.63
CA PHE A 107 12.99 -2.68 8.30
C PHE A 107 11.79 -3.00 9.21
N LEU A 108 11.92 -2.78 10.52
CA LEU A 108 10.84 -2.99 11.48
C LEU A 108 9.67 -2.02 11.25
N GLY A 109 9.94 -0.74 11.00
CA GLY A 109 8.91 0.24 10.64
C GLY A 109 8.19 -0.14 9.34
N THR A 110 8.95 -0.48 8.29
CA THR A 110 8.44 -1.00 7.01
C THR A 110 7.54 -2.22 7.23
N PHE A 111 7.98 -3.17 8.07
CA PHE A 111 7.19 -4.34 8.40
C PHE A 111 5.90 -3.99 9.14
N LEU A 112 5.97 -3.17 10.19
CA LEU A 112 4.80 -2.76 10.98
C LEU A 112 3.76 -2.01 10.14
N PHE A 113 4.19 -1.04 9.34
CA PHE A 113 3.31 -0.33 8.42
C PHE A 113 2.71 -1.28 7.37
N SER A 114 3.48 -2.24 6.85
CA SER A 114 2.92 -3.25 5.95
C SER A 114 1.83 -4.10 6.62
N GLN A 115 2.00 -4.48 7.89
CA GLN A 115 1.00 -5.28 8.61
C GLN A 115 -0.24 -4.45 8.96
N ALA A 116 -0.07 -3.16 9.31
CA ALA A 116 -1.17 -2.24 9.56
C ALA A 116 -2.01 -1.98 8.31
N ASP A 117 -1.35 -1.75 7.15
CA ASP A 117 -2.03 -1.66 5.86
C ASP A 117 -2.83 -2.93 5.59
N LEU A 118 -2.22 -4.10 5.79
CA LEU A 118 -2.87 -5.38 5.53
C LEU A 118 -4.06 -5.67 6.44
N LEU A 119 -3.96 -5.40 7.74
CA LEU A 119 -5.07 -5.59 8.67
C LEU A 119 -6.34 -4.86 8.21
N ILE A 120 -6.13 -3.67 7.65
CA ILE A 120 -7.18 -2.72 7.33
C ILE A 120 -7.68 -2.89 5.89
N SER A 121 -6.77 -3.07 4.93
CA SER A 121 -7.08 -3.11 3.50
C SER A 121 -7.43 -4.51 3.00
N ASN A 122 -6.98 -5.59 3.66
CA ASN A 122 -7.13 -6.94 3.13
C ASN A 122 -8.60 -7.43 3.15
N ALA A 123 -9.36 -7.12 4.22
CA ALA A 123 -10.80 -7.43 4.26
C ALA A 123 -11.59 -6.68 3.17
N LEU A 124 -11.31 -5.39 3.01
CA LEU A 124 -11.99 -4.54 2.04
C LEU A 124 -11.62 -4.89 0.60
N GLY A 125 -10.34 -5.17 0.35
CA GLY A 125 -9.85 -5.64 -0.95
C GLY A 125 -10.40 -7.03 -1.30
N GLY A 126 -10.47 -7.94 -0.33
CA GLY A 126 -11.12 -9.25 -0.48
C GLY A 126 -12.60 -9.12 -0.83
N LYS A 127 -13.34 -8.26 -0.12
CA LYS A 127 -14.75 -7.96 -0.44
C LYS A 127 -14.89 -7.40 -1.86
N SER A 128 -14.11 -6.38 -2.21
CA SER A 128 -14.14 -5.76 -3.54
C SER A 128 -13.93 -6.80 -4.64
N LYS A 129 -12.97 -7.72 -4.45
CA LYS A 129 -12.66 -8.78 -5.40
C LYS A 129 -13.79 -9.80 -5.56
N LEU A 130 -14.42 -10.20 -4.46
CA LEU A 130 -15.58 -11.07 -4.47
C LEU A 130 -16.82 -10.40 -5.09
N GLU A 131 -16.97 -9.08 -4.93
CA GLU A 131 -18.04 -8.30 -5.56
C GLU A 131 -17.81 -8.12 -7.06
N TYR A 132 -16.55 -7.92 -7.47
CA TYR A 132 -16.15 -7.92 -8.89
C TYR A 132 -16.46 -9.25 -9.55
N ALA A 133 -16.22 -10.35 -8.84
CA ALA A 133 -16.53 -11.70 -9.28
C ALA A 133 -18.02 -12.04 -9.29
N GLY A 134 -18.87 -11.19 -8.68
CA GLY A 134 -20.30 -11.47 -8.51
C GLY A 134 -20.60 -12.63 -7.54
N ILE A 135 -19.60 -13.11 -6.79
CA ILE A 135 -19.76 -14.16 -5.78
C ILE A 135 -20.52 -13.63 -4.56
N ILE A 136 -20.20 -12.39 -4.19
CA ILE A 136 -20.89 -11.70 -3.10
C ILE A 136 -21.60 -10.45 -3.62
N THR A 137 -22.72 -10.14 -3.00
CA THR A 137 -23.58 -8.99 -3.25
C THR A 137 -23.94 -8.36 -1.91
N ASN A 138 -24.36 -7.09 -1.93
CA ASN A 138 -24.87 -6.42 -0.72
C ASN A 138 -26.08 -7.13 -0.09
N THR A 139 -26.73 -8.05 -0.80
CA THR A 139 -27.88 -8.82 -0.33
C THR A 139 -27.50 -10.15 0.33
N ASN A 140 -26.42 -10.80 -0.11
CA ASN A 140 -26.01 -12.11 0.40
C ASN A 140 -24.88 -12.04 1.46
N PHE A 141 -24.13 -10.92 1.50
CA PHE A 141 -23.01 -10.73 2.41
C PHE A 141 -23.34 -9.71 3.49
N LYS A 142 -23.10 -10.10 4.76
CA LYS A 142 -23.18 -9.21 5.92
C LYS A 142 -21.80 -9.07 6.55
N TRP A 143 -21.44 -7.85 6.89
CA TRP A 143 -20.27 -7.57 7.71
C TRP A 143 -20.50 -8.16 9.11
N SER A 144 -19.78 -9.23 9.42
CA SER A 144 -19.69 -9.82 10.75
C SER A 144 -18.21 -9.94 11.10
N PHE A 145 -17.89 -9.96 12.40
CA PHE A 145 -16.50 -10.15 12.83
C PHE A 145 -15.91 -11.44 12.25
N ALA A 146 -16.70 -12.52 12.18
CA ALA A 146 -16.28 -13.77 11.55
C ALA A 146 -15.93 -13.60 10.06
N ASN A 147 -16.78 -12.93 9.27
CA ASN A 147 -16.52 -12.68 7.84
C ASN A 147 -15.33 -11.74 7.63
N TYR A 148 -15.21 -10.69 8.45
CA TYR A 148 -14.07 -9.76 8.43
C TYR A 148 -12.77 -10.50 8.73
N TRP A 149 -12.72 -11.25 9.83
CA TRP A 149 -11.56 -12.02 10.23
C TRP A 149 -11.21 -13.08 9.19
N LYS A 150 -12.20 -13.74 8.59
CA LYS A 150 -11.98 -14.73 7.52
C LYS A 150 -11.33 -14.08 6.29
N LEU A 151 -11.86 -12.96 5.81
CA LEU A 151 -11.29 -12.23 4.67
C LEU A 151 -9.87 -11.72 4.95
N THR A 152 -9.63 -11.24 6.16
CA THR A 152 -8.32 -10.74 6.58
C THR A 152 -7.29 -11.87 6.73
N SER A 153 -7.67 -12.97 7.40
CA SER A 153 -6.76 -14.08 7.71
C SER A 153 -6.48 -15.01 6.53
N VAL A 154 -7.41 -15.15 5.57
CA VAL A 154 -7.28 -16.14 4.48
C VAL A 154 -6.03 -15.92 3.64
N ASN A 155 -5.55 -14.68 3.52
CA ASN A 155 -4.40 -14.32 2.69
C ASN A 155 -3.28 -13.63 3.46
N TRP A 156 -3.33 -13.66 4.80
CA TRP A 156 -2.39 -12.89 5.61
C TRP A 156 -0.94 -13.14 5.21
N GLY A 157 -0.50 -14.41 5.18
CA GLY A 157 0.90 -14.74 4.87
C GLY A 157 1.38 -14.27 3.49
N SER A 158 0.63 -14.58 2.43
CA SER A 158 1.03 -14.19 1.07
C SER A 158 0.96 -12.67 0.84
N ARG A 159 -0.04 -12.00 1.44
CA ARG A 159 -0.16 -10.54 1.37
C ARG A 159 0.85 -9.83 2.27
N SER A 160 1.27 -10.42 3.39
CA SER A 160 2.37 -9.92 4.23
C SER A 160 3.69 -9.90 3.49
N PHE A 161 4.02 -10.99 2.77
CA PHE A 161 5.22 -11.01 1.94
C PHE A 161 5.14 -9.97 0.81
N ALA A 162 4.01 -9.90 0.09
CA ALA A 162 3.84 -8.92 -0.98
C ALA A 162 3.84 -7.47 -0.47
N GLY A 163 3.24 -7.23 0.69
CA GLY A 163 3.25 -5.93 1.39
C GLY A 163 4.66 -5.52 1.76
N PHE A 164 5.42 -6.43 2.36
CA PHE A 164 6.83 -6.19 2.70
C PHE A 164 7.65 -5.78 1.47
N VAL A 165 7.56 -6.53 0.35
CA VAL A 165 8.28 -6.21 -0.88
C VAL A 165 7.87 -4.84 -1.45
N ASN A 166 6.57 -4.53 -1.44
CA ASN A 166 6.08 -3.23 -1.92
C ASN A 166 6.58 -2.06 -1.05
N PHE A 167 6.53 -2.19 0.28
CA PHE A 167 7.02 -1.16 1.18
C PHE A 167 8.56 -1.04 1.13
N ALA A 168 9.28 -2.15 0.97
CA ALA A 168 10.72 -2.12 0.72
C ALA A 168 11.04 -1.41 -0.60
N ALA A 169 10.24 -1.64 -1.66
CA ALA A 169 10.42 -0.94 -2.92
C ALA A 169 10.12 0.57 -2.79
N LEU A 170 9.10 0.95 -2.02
CA LEU A 170 8.79 2.36 -1.73
C LEU A 170 9.92 3.05 -0.93
N GLY A 171 10.51 2.37 0.05
CA GLY A 171 11.49 2.96 0.97
C GLY A 171 12.94 2.92 0.48
N PHE A 172 13.35 1.87 -0.25
CA PHE A 172 14.75 1.68 -0.65
C PHE A 172 14.98 1.85 -2.15
N VAL A 173 14.06 1.34 -2.96
CA VAL A 173 14.25 1.22 -4.41
C VAL A 173 13.84 2.51 -5.12
N GLY A 174 12.80 3.20 -4.63
CA GLY A 174 12.29 4.42 -5.25
C GLY A 174 13.33 5.54 -5.36
N ASP A 175 14.05 5.85 -4.28
CA ASP A 175 15.05 6.92 -4.29
C ASP A 175 16.34 6.51 -5.02
N TYR A 176 16.76 5.25 -4.87
CA TYR A 176 17.90 4.70 -5.63
C TYR A 176 17.63 4.72 -7.14
N ILE A 177 16.44 4.26 -7.59
CA ILE A 177 16.09 4.25 -9.01
C ILE A 177 15.84 5.67 -9.55
N SER A 178 15.24 6.56 -8.76
CA SER A 178 15.04 7.96 -9.18
C SER A 178 16.36 8.66 -9.52
N SER A 179 17.46 8.29 -8.85
CA SER A 179 18.79 8.86 -9.12
C SER A 179 19.40 8.46 -10.49
N PHE A 180 18.90 7.40 -11.13
CA PHE A 180 19.32 7.02 -12.49
C PHE A 180 18.67 7.88 -13.57
N TYR A 181 17.51 8.46 -13.29
CA TYR A 181 16.85 9.37 -14.20
C TYR A 181 17.41 10.78 -14.01
N LYS A 182 17.83 11.41 -15.11
CA LYS A 182 18.41 12.76 -15.13
C LYS A 182 17.62 13.69 -16.04
N PHE A 183 16.29 13.68 -15.91
CA PHE A 183 15.47 14.70 -16.53
C PHE A 183 15.73 16.05 -15.86
N ASN A 184 15.56 17.16 -16.59
CA ASN A 184 15.76 18.52 -16.08
C ASN A 184 14.73 18.94 -15.01
N ASN A 185 13.74 18.09 -14.71
CA ASN A 185 12.69 18.39 -13.75
C ASN A 185 12.52 17.18 -12.81
N ASP A 186 12.73 17.44 -11.53
CA ASP A 186 12.75 16.45 -10.46
C ASP A 186 11.43 15.70 -10.27
N PHE A 187 10.31 16.33 -10.61
CA PHE A 187 9.00 15.67 -10.63
C PHE A 187 9.01 14.47 -11.59
N TYR A 188 9.56 14.62 -12.81
CA TYR A 188 9.62 13.52 -13.76
C TYR A 188 10.62 12.44 -13.33
N ASN A 189 11.72 12.82 -12.69
CA ASN A 189 12.68 11.86 -12.12
C ASN A 189 12.02 10.98 -11.04
N LYS A 190 11.30 11.61 -10.09
CA LYS A 190 10.58 10.92 -9.02
C LYS A 190 9.39 10.10 -9.56
N LEU A 191 8.66 10.61 -10.54
CA LEU A 191 7.56 9.88 -11.18
C LEU A 191 8.09 8.64 -11.92
N ALA A 192 9.11 8.78 -12.75
CA ALA A 192 9.71 7.67 -13.50
C ALA A 192 10.39 6.64 -12.57
N GLY A 193 11.10 7.13 -11.54
CA GLY A 193 11.73 6.29 -10.53
C GLY A 193 10.71 5.50 -9.72
N GLY A 194 9.64 6.16 -9.26
CA GLY A 194 8.49 5.50 -8.62
C GLY A 194 7.85 4.47 -9.53
N SER A 195 7.49 4.83 -10.76
CA SER A 195 6.87 3.90 -11.71
C SER A 195 7.72 2.66 -11.97
N THR A 196 9.03 2.82 -12.14
CA THR A 196 9.97 1.72 -12.40
C THR A 196 10.12 0.82 -11.16
N ALA A 197 10.23 1.40 -9.97
CA ALA A 197 10.22 0.65 -8.71
C ALA A 197 8.92 -0.17 -8.57
N GLY A 198 7.78 0.41 -8.96
CA GLY A 198 6.48 -0.29 -8.98
C GLY A 198 6.45 -1.49 -9.92
N VAL A 199 7.04 -1.38 -11.12
CA VAL A 199 7.15 -2.51 -12.07
C VAL A 199 8.05 -3.61 -11.50
N ILE A 200 9.21 -3.25 -10.95
CA ILE A 200 10.14 -4.22 -10.36
C ILE A 200 9.48 -4.94 -9.17
N ALA A 201 8.84 -4.19 -8.27
CA ALA A 201 8.08 -4.77 -7.16
C ALA A 201 6.98 -5.72 -7.66
N THR A 202 6.34 -5.42 -8.78
CA THR A 202 5.32 -6.29 -9.38
C THR A 202 5.87 -7.66 -9.76
N ILE A 203 7.07 -7.72 -10.34
CA ILE A 203 7.67 -8.99 -10.76
C ILE A 203 7.78 -9.95 -9.55
N PHE A 204 8.25 -9.45 -8.41
CA PHE A 204 8.41 -10.25 -7.19
C PHE A 204 7.11 -10.50 -6.44
N THR A 205 6.15 -9.58 -6.51
CA THR A 205 4.89 -9.69 -5.78
C THR A 205 3.78 -10.41 -6.56
N THR A 206 3.94 -10.64 -7.86
CA THR A 206 2.88 -11.24 -8.69
C THR A 206 2.53 -12.66 -8.26
N ILE A 207 3.51 -13.52 -7.98
CA ILE A 207 3.27 -14.90 -7.54
C ILE A 207 2.47 -14.95 -6.23
N PRO A 208 2.92 -14.33 -5.12
CA PRO A 208 2.19 -14.38 -3.86
C PRO A 208 0.82 -13.70 -3.95
N ASN A 209 0.70 -12.61 -4.74
CA ASN A 209 -0.59 -11.97 -4.94
C ASN A 209 -1.54 -12.81 -5.80
N SER A 210 -1.07 -13.49 -6.84
CA SER A 210 -1.89 -14.40 -7.67
C SER A 210 -2.45 -15.54 -6.82
N TYR A 211 -1.61 -16.14 -5.98
CA TYR A 211 -2.05 -17.17 -5.04
C TYR A 211 -3.12 -16.65 -4.06
N ALA A 212 -2.87 -15.50 -3.42
CA ALA A 212 -3.84 -14.87 -2.52
C ALA A 212 -5.19 -14.61 -3.22
N ASP A 213 -5.13 -14.06 -4.43
CA ASP A 213 -6.29 -13.66 -5.21
C ASP A 213 -7.14 -14.83 -5.65
N ARG A 214 -6.52 -15.88 -6.19
CA ARG A 214 -7.21 -17.12 -6.56
C ARG A 214 -7.86 -17.77 -5.34
N LYS A 215 -7.20 -17.71 -4.18
CA LYS A 215 -7.74 -18.24 -2.93
C LYS A 215 -8.98 -17.49 -2.45
N VAL A 216 -9.00 -16.15 -2.58
CA VAL A 216 -10.23 -15.37 -2.35
C VAL A 216 -11.31 -15.79 -3.34
N LEU A 217 -11.00 -15.81 -4.64
CA LEU A 217 -11.98 -16.05 -5.69
C LEU A 217 -12.61 -17.44 -5.66
N ALA A 218 -11.94 -18.41 -5.03
CA ALA A 218 -12.49 -19.73 -4.81
C ALA A 218 -13.38 -19.83 -3.56
N SER A 219 -13.63 -18.72 -2.86
CA SER A 219 -14.52 -18.66 -1.70
C SER A 219 -15.98 -18.61 -2.13
N THR A 220 -16.87 -19.15 -1.30
CA THR A 220 -18.33 -19.17 -1.50
C THR A 220 -19.06 -18.62 -0.28
N ILE A 221 -20.32 -18.22 -0.45
CA ILE A 221 -21.21 -17.88 0.67
C ILE A 221 -22.16 -19.03 0.92
N GLU A 222 -22.18 -19.52 2.15
CA GLU A 222 -23.19 -20.44 2.66
C GLU A 222 -23.79 -19.87 3.94
N ASN A 223 -25.12 -19.75 4.00
CA ASN A 223 -25.85 -19.24 5.17
C ASN A 223 -25.34 -17.87 5.68
N GLY A 224 -24.94 -16.98 4.78
CA GLY A 224 -24.40 -15.65 5.10
C GLY A 224 -22.99 -15.65 5.69
N ARG A 225 -22.31 -16.79 5.73
CA ARG A 225 -20.90 -16.94 6.15
C ARG A 225 -20.02 -17.20 4.95
N LEU A 226 -18.84 -16.60 4.96
CA LEU A 226 -17.82 -16.82 3.94
C LEU A 226 -17.07 -18.13 4.19
N LEU A 227 -17.18 -19.07 3.27
CA LEU A 227 -16.38 -20.29 3.23
C LEU A 227 -15.23 -20.10 2.26
N THR A 228 -14.02 -20.30 2.75
CA THR A 228 -12.79 -20.14 1.96
C THR A 228 -12.10 -21.49 1.81
N VAL A 229 -11.53 -21.74 0.64
CA VAL A 229 -10.79 -22.98 0.41
C VAL A 229 -9.52 -23.03 1.27
N SER A 230 -9.17 -24.21 1.75
CA SER A 230 -7.96 -24.40 2.55
C SER A 230 -6.70 -24.33 1.66
N PRO A 231 -5.55 -23.90 2.19
CA PRO A 231 -4.28 -24.00 1.46
C PRO A 231 -4.01 -25.43 0.97
N PHE A 232 -4.33 -26.42 1.80
CA PHE A 232 -4.11 -27.84 1.51
C PHE A 232 -4.85 -28.31 0.26
N THR A 233 -6.11 -27.91 0.09
CA THR A 233 -6.91 -28.27 -1.08
C THR A 233 -6.37 -27.62 -2.36
N MET A 234 -5.89 -26.38 -2.31
CA MET A 234 -5.19 -25.77 -3.44
C MET A 234 -3.88 -26.49 -3.79
N PHE A 235 -3.05 -26.81 -2.80
CA PHE A 235 -1.81 -27.55 -3.05
C PHE A 235 -2.09 -28.95 -3.62
N SER A 236 -3.14 -29.61 -3.15
CA SER A 236 -3.57 -30.91 -3.69
C SER A 236 -3.97 -30.80 -5.17
N GLN A 237 -4.72 -29.76 -5.55
CA GLN A 237 -5.11 -29.48 -6.94
C GLN A 237 -3.90 -29.16 -7.83
N VAL A 238 -2.93 -28.39 -7.32
CA VAL A 238 -1.69 -28.11 -8.05
C VAL A 238 -0.87 -29.39 -8.21
N LYS A 239 -0.75 -30.21 -7.16
CA LYS A 239 -0.02 -31.48 -7.21
C LYS A 239 -0.67 -32.46 -8.18
N SER A 240 -2.00 -32.56 -8.20
CA SER A 240 -2.70 -33.43 -9.15
C SER A 240 -2.51 -32.95 -10.59
N HIS A 241 -2.57 -31.63 -10.83
CA HIS A 241 -2.33 -31.04 -12.15
C HIS A 241 -0.88 -31.24 -12.64
N VAL A 242 0.11 -31.04 -11.76
CA VAL A 242 1.52 -31.31 -12.07
C VAL A 242 1.75 -32.79 -12.36
N LYS A 243 1.07 -33.68 -11.63
CA LYS A 243 1.15 -35.13 -11.87
C LYS A 243 0.51 -35.53 -13.20
N SER A 244 -0.52 -34.83 -13.68
CA SER A 244 -1.21 -35.14 -14.93
C SER A 244 -0.51 -34.57 -16.18
N VAL A 245 0.08 -33.38 -16.09
CA VAL A 245 0.62 -32.66 -17.26
C VAL A 245 2.15 -32.68 -17.31
N GLY A 246 2.82 -32.98 -16.19
CA GLY A 246 4.28 -32.93 -16.07
C GLY A 246 4.77 -31.57 -15.57
N ILE A 247 5.91 -31.57 -14.84
CA ILE A 247 6.45 -30.36 -14.21
C ILE A 247 6.83 -29.31 -15.26
N LYS A 248 7.44 -29.72 -16.38
CA LYS A 248 7.92 -28.78 -17.41
C LYS A 248 6.77 -28.08 -18.13
N GLU A 249 5.76 -28.81 -18.60
CA GLU A 249 4.57 -28.20 -19.20
C GLU A 249 3.77 -27.37 -18.18
N ALA A 250 3.61 -27.84 -16.94
CA ALA A 250 2.91 -27.08 -15.90
C ALA A 250 3.62 -25.76 -15.58
N LEU A 251 4.95 -25.76 -15.47
CA LEU A 251 5.73 -24.54 -15.25
C LEU A 251 5.69 -23.61 -16.47
N GLY A 252 5.85 -24.16 -17.67
CA GLY A 252 5.78 -23.40 -18.92
C GLY A 252 4.42 -22.73 -19.11
N HIS A 253 3.33 -23.45 -18.82
CA HIS A 253 1.98 -22.91 -18.87
C HIS A 253 1.74 -21.88 -17.76
N PHE A 254 2.19 -22.14 -16.54
CA PHE A 254 2.12 -21.19 -15.43
C PHE A 254 2.84 -19.88 -15.77
N VAL A 255 4.09 -19.94 -16.25
CA VAL A 255 4.87 -18.75 -16.59
C VAL A 255 4.24 -18.00 -17.76
N LYS A 256 3.97 -18.68 -18.88
CA LYS A 256 3.53 -18.02 -20.12
C LYS A 256 2.09 -17.51 -20.06
N PHE A 257 1.18 -18.28 -19.47
CA PHE A 257 -0.25 -17.96 -19.54
C PHE A 257 -0.83 -17.38 -18.26
N ASN A 258 -0.27 -17.68 -17.08
CA ASN A 258 -0.77 -17.14 -15.82
C ASN A 258 0.09 -15.96 -15.33
N PHE A 259 1.39 -16.18 -15.15
CA PHE A 259 2.28 -15.17 -14.60
C PHE A 259 2.41 -13.96 -15.53
N LEU A 260 2.78 -14.15 -16.81
CA LEU A 260 2.97 -13.02 -17.73
C LEU A 260 1.70 -12.20 -17.95
N LYS A 261 0.52 -12.84 -18.02
CA LYS A 261 -0.76 -12.12 -18.15
C LYS A 261 -1.05 -11.28 -16.91
N GLU A 262 -0.82 -11.83 -15.72
CA GLU A 262 -0.99 -11.08 -14.49
C GLU A 262 0.04 -9.96 -14.35
N VAL A 263 1.31 -10.18 -14.70
CA VAL A 263 2.34 -9.13 -14.74
C VAL A 263 1.95 -8.03 -15.72
N ALA A 264 1.44 -8.36 -16.91
CA ALA A 264 1.06 -7.37 -17.91
C ALA A 264 -0.05 -6.41 -17.43
N VAL A 265 -0.94 -6.86 -16.53
CA VAL A 265 -1.98 -6.01 -15.94
C VAL A 265 -1.52 -5.35 -14.63
N ARG A 266 -0.78 -6.08 -13.79
CA ARG A 266 -0.30 -5.57 -12.49
C ARG A 266 0.81 -4.53 -12.66
N SER A 267 1.65 -4.63 -13.68
CA SER A 267 2.80 -3.74 -13.86
C SER A 267 2.37 -2.30 -14.16
N PRO A 268 1.48 -2.02 -15.14
CA PRO A 268 0.93 -0.67 -15.32
C PRO A 268 0.22 -0.15 -14.08
N MET A 269 -0.55 -1.01 -13.41
CA MET A 269 -1.27 -0.66 -12.18
C MET A 269 -0.30 -0.23 -11.05
N SER A 270 0.79 -0.97 -10.86
CA SER A 270 1.82 -0.67 -9.85
C SER A 270 2.65 0.55 -10.25
N ALA A 271 2.99 0.68 -11.53
CA ALA A 271 3.68 1.85 -12.07
C ALA A 271 2.90 3.14 -11.84
N LEU A 272 1.57 3.11 -12.07
CA LEU A 272 0.67 4.20 -11.75
C LEU A 272 0.64 4.46 -10.24
N THR A 273 0.50 3.41 -9.43
CA THR A 273 0.42 3.54 -7.96
C THR A 273 1.66 4.26 -7.42
N PHE A 274 2.85 3.74 -7.75
CA PHE A 274 4.10 4.29 -7.25
C PHE A 274 4.42 5.65 -7.90
N GLY A 275 4.15 5.81 -9.19
CA GLY A 275 4.34 7.09 -9.88
C GLY A 275 3.47 8.20 -9.30
N ILE A 276 2.21 7.92 -8.96
CA ILE A 276 1.31 8.86 -8.29
C ILE A 276 1.80 9.15 -6.86
N ILE A 277 2.17 8.11 -6.10
CA ILE A 277 2.69 8.31 -4.74
C ILE A 277 3.91 9.20 -4.76
N PHE A 278 4.89 8.97 -5.65
CA PHE A 278 6.10 9.79 -5.73
C PHE A 278 5.84 11.16 -6.35
N GLY A 279 5.07 11.24 -7.43
CA GLY A 279 4.80 12.49 -8.13
C GLY A 279 3.94 13.46 -7.31
N LEU A 280 2.83 13.01 -6.71
CA LEU A 280 2.01 13.87 -5.86
C LEU A 280 2.69 14.21 -4.53
N ASP A 281 3.51 13.30 -4.00
CA ASP A 281 4.30 13.58 -2.80
C ASP A 281 5.27 14.74 -3.02
N GLU A 282 5.93 14.77 -4.19
CA GLU A 282 6.81 15.87 -4.62
C GLU A 282 6.02 17.15 -4.91
N LEU A 283 4.94 17.05 -5.69
CA LEU A 283 4.14 18.21 -6.11
C LEU A 283 3.42 18.90 -4.95
N MET A 284 2.96 18.15 -3.95
CA MET A 284 2.28 18.70 -2.76
C MET A 284 3.28 19.22 -1.71
N GLY A 285 4.53 18.77 -1.75
CA GLY A 285 5.55 19.11 -0.77
C GLY A 285 5.23 18.62 0.65
N PRO A 286 5.96 19.12 1.67
CA PRO A 286 5.73 18.77 3.07
C PRO A 286 4.48 19.42 3.67
N GLU A 287 4.09 20.60 3.18
CA GLU A 287 3.01 21.42 3.75
C GLU A 287 1.97 21.87 2.71
N PRO A 288 1.13 20.96 2.17
CA PRO A 288 0.12 21.29 1.17
C PRO A 288 -0.90 22.36 1.61
N LEU A 289 -1.14 22.50 2.92
CA LEU A 289 -2.12 23.44 3.49
C LEU A 289 -1.53 24.81 3.84
N LYS A 290 -0.23 25.05 3.61
CA LYS A 290 0.44 26.31 3.97
C LYS A 290 -0.26 27.58 3.45
N LYS A 291 -0.92 27.49 2.30
CA LYS A 291 -1.64 28.63 1.67
C LYS A 291 -3.05 28.86 2.22
N ILE A 292 -3.65 27.85 2.84
CA ILE A 292 -5.09 27.83 3.21
C ILE A 292 -5.26 27.79 4.74
N TRP A 293 -4.28 27.27 5.47
CA TRP A 293 -4.32 27.24 6.92
C TRP A 293 -4.20 28.66 7.48
N PRO A 294 -5.03 29.04 8.47
CA PRO A 294 -4.89 30.33 9.14
C PRO A 294 -3.47 30.41 9.72
N LYS A 295 -2.71 31.43 9.31
CA LYS A 295 -1.44 31.75 9.97
C LYS A 295 -1.79 32.03 11.42
N VAL A 296 -1.44 31.11 12.30
CA VAL A 296 -1.35 31.45 13.72
C VAL A 296 -0.20 32.45 13.74
N GLU A 297 -0.51 33.73 13.93
CA GLU A 297 0.50 34.71 14.28
C GLU A 297 1.24 34.10 15.47
N GLU A 298 2.53 33.82 15.28
CA GLU A 298 3.42 33.52 16.39
C GLU A 298 3.22 34.66 17.37
N ILE A 299 2.53 34.38 18.49
CA ILE A 299 2.39 35.34 19.58
C ILE A 299 3.82 35.69 19.95
N ASP A 300 4.21 36.93 19.66
CA ASP A 300 5.50 37.51 19.98
C ASP A 300 5.97 36.97 21.34
N THR A 301 6.93 36.05 21.30
CA THR A 301 7.80 35.86 22.45
C THR A 301 8.57 37.16 22.54
N ALA A 302 8.03 38.08 23.33
CA ALA A 302 8.65 39.33 23.72
C ALA A 302 10.15 39.07 23.95
N PRO A 303 11.04 39.92 23.40
CA PRO A 303 12.47 39.71 23.56
C PRO A 303 12.78 39.68 25.05
N THR A 304 13.17 38.50 25.55
CA THR A 304 13.57 38.33 26.93
C THR A 304 14.66 39.34 27.22
N GLU A 305 14.38 40.20 28.19
CA GLU A 305 15.19 41.33 28.59
C GLU A 305 16.68 40.98 28.70
N LYS A 306 17.49 41.92 28.20
CA LYS A 306 18.90 42.04 28.52
C LYS A 306 19.12 41.93 30.03
N GLY A 307 20.03 41.04 30.44
CA GLY A 307 20.64 41.05 31.77
C GLY A 307 21.99 40.32 31.76
N PRO A 308 22.93 40.70 32.62
CA PRO A 308 23.77 41.88 32.46
C PRO A 308 25.20 41.51 32.02
N SER A 309 25.86 42.50 31.41
CA SER A 309 27.30 42.52 31.16
C SER A 309 28.10 42.23 32.44
N ARG A 310 28.84 41.12 32.46
CA ARG A 310 29.99 40.97 33.36
C ARG A 310 31.21 41.55 32.67
N LYS A 311 31.63 42.73 33.14
CA LYS A 311 32.98 43.27 32.94
C LYS A 311 33.93 42.57 33.92
N MET A 312 35.15 42.35 33.42
CA MET A 312 36.39 41.90 34.08
C MET A 312 36.44 40.43 34.50
#